data_AF-A0A950UBB5-F1
#
_entry.id   AF-A0A950UBB5-F1
#
_cell.length_a   1.000
_cell.length_b   1.000
_cell.length_c   1.000
_cell.angle_alpha   90.00
_cell.angle_beta   90.00
_cell.angle_gamma   90.00
#
_symmetry.space_group_name_H-M   'P 1'
#
loop_
_entity.id
_entity.type
_entity.pdbx_description
1 polymer ?
#
loop_
_entity_poly.entity_id
_entity_poly.type
_entity_poly.pdbx_seq_one_letter_code
_entity_poly.pdbx_strand_id
1 'polypeptide(L)'
;LEGAEALGRHADRLWTAFPDARVQRTGERLSNGRFVAAPCKLLATHRAPLEGLPATNRFIVIHCVFYCELRRERMLRVRAFFDLYDAATQLGILPTRGSMGEKALLMLRGFGLRAGRT
;
A
#
# COMPACT_ATOMS: atom_id res chain seq x y z
N LEU A 1 -14.49 -0.28 -7.17
CA LEU A 1 -14.31 -0.93 -8.49
C LEU A 1 -15.36 -2.02 -8.60
N GLU A 2 -16.05 -2.12 -9.73
CA GLU A 2 -17.09 -3.12 -9.95
C GLU A 2 -16.82 -3.87 -11.26
N GLY A 3 -16.87 -5.21 -11.19
CA GLY A 3 -16.58 -6.08 -12.33
C GLY A 3 -15.09 -6.28 -12.64
N ALA A 4 -14.80 -7.34 -13.39
CA ALA A 4 -13.44 -7.73 -13.76
C ALA A 4 -12.76 -6.71 -14.69
N GLU A 5 -13.54 -6.08 -15.57
CA GLU A 5 -13.01 -5.12 -16.55
C GLU A 5 -12.51 -3.83 -15.88
N ALA A 6 -13.29 -3.27 -14.94
CA ALA A 6 -12.86 -2.09 -14.18
C ALA A 6 -11.66 -2.41 -13.28
N LEU A 7 -11.59 -3.63 -12.74
CA LEU A 7 -10.45 -4.10 -11.99
C LEU A 7 -9.20 -4.21 -12.87
N GLY A 8 -9.31 -4.79 -14.06
CA GLY A 8 -8.22 -4.90 -15.04
C GLY A 8 -7.65 -3.53 -15.40
N ARG A 9 -8.50 -2.58 -15.79
CA ARG A 9 -8.08 -1.20 -16.07
C ARG A 9 -7.38 -0.54 -14.89
N HIS A 10 -7.81 -0.82 -13.67
CA HIS A 10 -7.17 -0.28 -12.48
C HIS A 10 -5.79 -0.90 -12.26
N ALA A 11 -5.66 -2.22 -12.43
CA ALA A 11 -4.39 -2.92 -12.37
C ALA A 11 -3.42 -2.44 -13.46
N ASP A 12 -3.87 -2.26 -14.70
CA ASP A 12 -3.00 -1.80 -15.81
C ASP A 12 -2.34 -0.45 -15.51
N ARG A 13 -3.10 0.49 -14.91
CA ARG A 13 -2.54 1.79 -14.49
C ARG A 13 -1.47 1.63 -13.41
N LEU A 14 -1.71 0.78 -12.42
CA LEU A 14 -0.74 0.48 -11.38
C LEU A 14 0.50 -0.23 -11.97
N TRP A 15 0.34 -1.15 -12.91
CA TRP A 15 1.42 -1.94 -13.50
C TRP A 15 2.27 -1.09 -14.44
N THR A 16 1.71 -0.03 -15.01
CA THR A 16 2.47 0.96 -15.78
C THR A 16 3.48 1.68 -14.87
N ALA A 17 3.07 2.08 -13.67
CA ALA A 17 3.94 2.72 -12.68
C ALA A 17 4.92 1.74 -12.01
N PHE A 18 4.53 0.47 -11.91
CA PHE A 18 5.25 -0.60 -11.23
C PHE A 18 5.40 -1.84 -12.14
N PRO A 19 6.18 -1.78 -13.22
CA PRO A 19 6.20 -2.82 -14.26
C PRO A 19 6.84 -4.14 -13.81
N ASP A 20 7.59 -4.13 -12.71
CA ASP A 20 8.20 -5.31 -12.09
C ASP A 20 7.46 -5.77 -10.82
N ALA A 21 6.21 -5.32 -10.66
CA ALA A 21 5.34 -5.68 -9.55
C ALA A 21 5.11 -7.19 -9.47
N ARG A 22 5.34 -7.73 -8.27
CA ARG A 22 5.11 -9.15 -7.95
C ARG A 22 4.47 -9.29 -6.58
N VAL A 23 3.56 -10.26 -6.46
CA VAL A 23 2.88 -10.59 -5.20
C VAL A 23 3.51 -11.83 -4.60
N GLN A 24 3.84 -11.79 -3.32
CA GLN A 24 4.31 -12.92 -2.55
C GLN A 24 3.40 -13.18 -1.35
N ARG A 25 3.18 -14.46 -1.04
CA ARG A 25 2.48 -14.87 0.19
C ARG A 25 3.36 -14.57 1.41
N THR A 26 2.77 -14.05 2.48
CA THR A 26 3.48 -13.78 3.75
C THR A 26 3.03 -14.67 4.90
N GLY A 27 1.95 -15.42 4.73
CA GLY A 27 1.44 -16.34 5.74
C GLY A 27 0.35 -17.26 5.21
N GLU A 28 -0.23 -18.10 6.07
CA GLU A 28 -1.27 -19.04 5.66
C GLU A 28 -2.51 -18.34 5.08
N ARG A 29 -3.19 -18.98 4.13
CA ARG A 29 -4.48 -18.48 3.64
C ARG A 29 -5.54 -19.10 4.52
N LEU A 30 -6.24 -18.28 5.29
CA LEU A 30 -7.32 -18.75 6.13
C LEU A 30 -8.60 -18.80 5.31
N SER A 31 -9.38 -19.87 5.42
CA SER A 31 -10.66 -19.98 4.74
C SER A 31 -11.68 -20.77 5.55
N ASN A 32 -12.95 -20.40 5.40
CA ASN A 32 -14.10 -21.16 5.89
C ASN A 32 -15.02 -21.62 4.74
N GLY A 33 -14.48 -21.71 3.51
CA GLY A 33 -15.22 -22.09 2.30
C GLY A 33 -15.99 -20.95 1.62
N ARG A 34 -16.48 -19.95 2.37
CA ARG A 34 -17.12 -18.75 1.80
C ARG A 34 -16.19 -17.54 1.78
N PHE A 35 -15.41 -17.35 2.83
CA PHE A 35 -14.47 -16.24 2.94
C PHE A 35 -13.03 -16.76 2.93
N VAL A 36 -12.13 -15.94 2.38
CA VAL A 36 -10.69 -16.19 2.36
C VAL A 36 -9.97 -14.94 2.86
N ALA A 37 -9.07 -15.10 3.81
CA ALA A 37 -8.07 -14.10 4.16
C ALA A 37 -6.72 -14.55 3.60
N ALA A 38 -6.14 -13.73 2.72
CA ALA A 38 -4.89 -14.03 2.03
C ALA A 38 -3.84 -12.95 2.35
N PRO A 39 -2.97 -13.18 3.36
CA PRO A 39 -1.87 -12.28 3.67
C PRO A 39 -0.78 -12.35 2.59
N CYS A 40 -0.35 -11.18 2.15
CA CYS A 40 0.57 -10.99 1.04
C CYS A 40 1.50 -9.80 1.25
N LYS A 41 2.48 -9.68 0.35
CA LYS A 41 3.20 -8.45 0.08
C LYS A 41 3.35 -8.23 -1.42
N LEU A 42 3.27 -6.98 -1.84
CA LEU A 42 3.63 -6.53 -3.19
C LEU A 42 5.06 -6.02 -3.15
N LEU A 43 5.87 -6.40 -4.13
CA LEU A 43 7.23 -5.90 -4.30
C LEU A 43 7.34 -5.27 -5.69
N ALA A 44 7.84 -4.04 -5.79
CA ALA A 44 7.95 -3.34 -7.07
C ALA A 44 8.96 -2.18 -7.01
N THR A 45 9.38 -1.69 -8.16
CA THR A 45 10.09 -0.41 -8.32
C THR A 45 9.18 0.61 -8.99
N HIS A 46 9.09 1.82 -8.41
CA HIS A 46 8.30 2.92 -9.00
C HIS A 46 9.04 3.54 -10.19
N ARG A 47 8.69 3.11 -11.41
CA ARG A 47 9.41 3.46 -12.64
C ARG A 47 8.70 4.46 -13.55
N ALA A 48 7.40 4.66 -13.38
CA ALA A 48 6.65 5.66 -14.14
C ALA A 48 5.76 6.47 -13.20
N PRO A 49 5.36 7.70 -13.58
CA PRO A 49 4.51 8.53 -12.74
C PRO A 49 3.19 7.85 -12.36
N LEU A 50 2.72 8.10 -11.14
CA LEU A 50 1.44 7.61 -10.65
C LEU A 50 0.73 8.70 -9.85
N GLU A 51 -0.51 9.03 -10.23
CA GLU A 51 -1.38 9.96 -9.48
C GLU A 51 -0.70 11.30 -9.13
N GLY A 52 0.10 11.84 -10.05
CA GLY A 52 0.84 13.10 -9.86
C GLY A 52 2.19 12.96 -9.16
N LEU A 53 2.55 11.77 -8.68
CA LEU A 53 3.88 11.48 -8.15
C LEU A 53 4.83 11.14 -9.31
N PRO A 54 5.93 11.88 -9.51
CA PRO A 54 6.96 11.51 -10.48
C PRO A 54 7.61 10.17 -10.13
N ALA A 55 8.15 9.46 -11.13
CA ALA A 55 8.89 8.22 -10.91
C ALA A 55 10.03 8.45 -9.90
N THR A 56 10.00 7.71 -8.79
CA THR A 56 10.99 7.87 -7.71
C THR A 56 12.18 6.92 -7.87
N ASN A 57 12.06 5.91 -8.75
CA ASN A 57 13.02 4.81 -8.93
C ASN A 57 13.32 4.02 -7.66
N ARG A 58 12.46 4.13 -6.63
CA ARG A 58 12.62 3.41 -5.37
C ARG A 58 11.97 2.04 -5.47
N PHE A 59 12.67 1.04 -4.93
CA PHE A 59 12.08 -0.27 -4.65
C PHE A 59 11.24 -0.18 -3.39
N ILE A 60 10.04 -0.74 -3.42
CA ILE A 60 9.09 -0.74 -2.31
C ILE A 60 8.56 -2.14 -2.04
N VAL A 61 8.21 -2.40 -0.77
CA VAL A 61 7.50 -3.59 -0.32
C VAL A 61 6.24 -3.16 0.43
N ILE A 62 5.07 -3.49 -0.09
CA ILE A 62 3.79 -3.13 0.53
C ILE A 62 3.16 -4.38 1.12
N HIS A 63 2.97 -4.42 2.43
CA HIS A 63 2.20 -5.49 3.06
C HIS A 63 0.70 -5.33 2.76
N CYS A 64 0.05 -6.46 2.49
CA CYS A 64 -1.36 -6.50 2.14
C CYS A 64 -2.10 -7.69 2.73
N VAL A 65 -3.41 -7.53 2.90
CA VAL A 65 -4.34 -8.64 3.12
C VAL A 65 -5.48 -8.51 2.15
N PHE A 66 -5.72 -9.56 1.36
CA PHE A 66 -6.96 -9.68 0.60
C PHE A 66 -7.99 -10.45 1.43
N TYR A 67 -9.15 -9.84 1.64
CA TYR A 67 -10.33 -10.49 2.18
C TYR A 67 -11.33 -10.71 1.04
N CYS A 68 -11.50 -11.97 0.64
CA CYS A 68 -12.30 -12.37 -0.50
C CYS A 68 -13.57 -13.09 -0.04
N GLU A 69 -14.70 -12.77 -0.65
CA GLU A 69 -15.93 -13.55 -0.59
C GLU A 69 -16.06 -14.38 -1.86
N LEU A 70 -16.33 -15.67 -1.70
CA LEU A 70 -16.49 -16.65 -2.76
C LEU A 70 -17.96 -17.05 -2.91
N ARG A 71 -18.38 -17.30 -4.15
CA ARG A 71 -19.66 -17.92 -4.49
C ARG A 71 -19.48 -18.85 -5.67
N ARG A 72 -19.82 -20.13 -5.50
CA ARG A 72 -19.62 -21.17 -6.53
C ARG A 72 -18.20 -21.14 -7.11
N GLU A 73 -17.22 -21.14 -6.20
CA GLU A 73 -15.78 -21.10 -6.52
C GLU A 73 -15.29 -19.86 -7.29
N ARG A 74 -16.13 -18.84 -7.45
CA ARG A 74 -15.77 -17.56 -8.07
C ARG A 74 -15.66 -16.47 -7.02
N MET A 75 -14.76 -15.51 -7.24
CA MET A 75 -14.68 -14.31 -6.41
C MET A 75 -15.91 -13.43 -6.64
N LEU A 76 -16.74 -13.29 -5.60
CA LEU A 76 -17.88 -12.39 -5.60
C LEU A 76 -17.46 -10.97 -5.23
N ARG A 77 -16.56 -10.84 -4.25
CA ARG A 77 -16.05 -9.57 -3.76
C ARG A 77 -14.65 -9.74 -3.21
N VAL A 78 -13.80 -8.74 -3.45
CA VAL A 78 -12.45 -8.65 -2.87
C VAL A 78 -12.31 -7.30 -2.18
N ARG A 79 -11.84 -7.31 -0.94
CA ARG A 79 -11.38 -6.13 -0.20
C ARG A 79 -9.90 -6.27 0.04
N ALA A 80 -9.14 -5.27 -0.38
CA ALA A 80 -7.70 -5.26 -0.23
C ALA A 80 -7.32 -4.18 0.80
N PHE A 81 -6.57 -4.58 1.81
CA PHE A 81 -6.01 -3.68 2.81
C PHE A 81 -4.51 -3.62 2.56
N PHE A 82 -3.99 -2.41 2.34
CA PHE A 82 -2.58 -2.15 2.06
C PHE A 82 -2.01 -1.24 3.14
N ASP A 83 -0.75 -1.47 3.53
CA ASP A 83 -0.01 -0.50 4.32
C ASP A 83 0.47 0.67 3.43
N LEU A 84 -0.46 1.56 3.09
CA LEU A 84 -0.18 2.73 2.26
C LEU A 84 0.65 3.78 2.99
N TYR A 85 0.64 3.78 4.33
CA TYR A 85 1.48 4.66 5.11
C TYR A 85 2.95 4.29 4.90
N ASP A 86 3.30 3.01 5.08
CA ASP A 86 4.65 2.52 4.84
C ASP A 86 5.06 2.69 3.37
N ALA A 87 4.14 2.45 2.41
CA ALA A 87 4.38 2.72 1.00
C ALA A 87 4.73 4.20 0.73
N ALA A 88 3.98 5.15 1.32
CA ALA A 88 4.22 6.58 1.17
C ALA A 88 5.56 7.00 1.80
N THR A 89 5.95 6.41 2.94
CA THR A 89 7.27 6.62 3.54
C THR A 89 8.39 6.07 2.64
N GLN A 90 8.27 4.85 2.12
CA GLN A 90 9.25 4.25 1.22
C GLN A 90 9.43 5.07 -0.07
N LEU A 91 8.32 5.57 -0.64
CA LEU A 91 8.33 6.47 -1.81
C LEU A 91 8.90 7.87 -1.50
N GLY A 92 9.07 8.22 -0.23
CA GLY A 92 9.60 9.52 0.21
C GLY A 92 8.56 10.65 0.22
N ILE A 93 7.27 10.32 0.13
CA ILE A 93 6.16 11.27 0.27
C ILE A 93 6.00 11.67 1.74
N LEU A 94 6.09 10.69 2.63
CA LEU A 94 6.06 10.90 4.07
C LEU A 94 7.46 10.74 4.67
N PRO A 95 7.79 11.49 5.73
CA PRO A 95 9.05 11.30 6.41
C PRO A 95 9.13 9.92 7.07
N THR A 96 10.33 9.36 7.13
CA THR A 96 10.61 8.13 7.88
C THR A 96 10.41 8.37 9.37
N ARG A 97 9.89 7.37 10.07
CA ARG A 97 9.77 7.42 11.55
C ARG A 97 11.12 7.70 12.21
N GLY A 98 11.13 8.57 13.20
CA GLY A 98 12.30 9.05 13.93
C GLY A 98 13.20 10.02 13.13
N SER A 99 12.92 10.27 11.85
CA SER A 99 13.74 11.15 11.03
C SER A 99 13.62 12.61 11.45
N MET A 100 14.60 13.43 11.08
CA MET A 100 14.52 14.88 11.26
C MET A 100 13.32 15.49 10.53
N GLY A 101 12.92 14.93 9.38
CA GLY A 101 11.72 15.35 8.66
C GLY A 101 10.44 15.08 9.43
N GLU A 102 10.34 13.95 10.14
CA GLU A 102 9.18 13.66 10.99
C GLU A 102 9.14 14.61 12.19
N LYS A 103 10.28 14.84 12.84
CA LYS A 103 10.39 15.79 13.96
C LYS A 103 10.00 17.21 13.52
N ALA A 104 10.48 17.66 12.37
CA ALA A 104 10.11 18.95 11.79
C ALA A 104 8.61 19.03 11.48
N LEU A 105 8.02 17.98 10.88
CA LEU A 105 6.59 17.90 10.61
C LEU A 105 5.76 17.95 11.90
N LEU A 106 6.19 17.26 12.95
CA LEU A 106 5.52 17.29 14.27
C LEU A 106 5.62 18.67 14.93
N MET A 107 6.78 19.32 14.86
CA MET A 107 6.96 20.70 15.34
C MET A 107 6.05 21.69 14.61
N LEU A 108 5.94 21.60 13.28
CA LEU A 108 5.01 22.41 12.49
C LEU A 108 3.54 22.17 12.86
N ARG A 109 3.20 20.97 13.33
CA ARG A 109 1.86 20.64 13.85
C ARG A 109 1.66 21.02 15.32
N GLY A 110 2.63 21.66 15.96
CA GLY A 110 2.56 22.09 17.36
C GLY A 110 2.93 21.02 18.39
N PHE A 111 3.36 19.84 17.96
CA PHE A 111 3.86 18.80 18.86
C PHE A 111 5.35 19.02 19.14
N GLY A 112 5.74 19.15 20.40
CA GLY A 112 7.14 19.33 20.83
C GLY A 112 7.50 20.74 21.28
N LEU A 113 6.60 21.72 21.16
CA LEU A 113 6.71 23.01 21.84
C LEU A 113 6.30 22.85 23.31
N ARG A 114 7.10 22.14 24.12
CA ARG A 114 7.07 22.39 25.56
C ARG A 114 7.79 23.71 25.78
N ALA A 115 7.01 24.79 25.85
CA ALA A 115 7.48 26.07 26.36
C ALA A 115 8.02 25.83 27.77
N GLY A 116 9.34 25.79 27.91
CA GLY A 116 10.00 25.84 29.20
C GLY A 116 9.65 27.18 29.84
N ARG A 117 8.71 27.16 30.78
CA ARG A 117 8.50 28.26 31.71
C ARG A 117 9.54 28.11 32.81
N THR A 118 10.65 28.84 32.68
CA THR A 118 11.44 29.30 33.83
C THR A 118 10.65 30.33 34.62
#